data_AF-A0A838VAF5-F1
#
_entry.id   AF-A0A838VAF5-F1
#
_cell.length_a   1.000
_cell.length_b   1.000
_cell.length_c   1.000
_cell.angle_alpha   90.00
_cell.angle_beta   90.00
_cell.angle_gamma   90.00
#
_symmetry.space_group_name_H-M   'P 1'
#
loop_
_entity.id
_entity.type
_entity.pdbx_description
1 polymer ?
#
loop_
_entity_poly.entity_id
_entity_poly.type
_entity_poly.pdbx_seq_one_letter_code
_entity_poly.pdbx_strand_id
1 'polypeptide(L)'
;MAIFPRPVRPAAAWADLRAFLAERRPHQWVFATLAVFVTSMLLVSFYVDSHIDDKPWEAPDIVYVKPYAANRTRAEIIAQQARDLPAEKAEKAKIEAFQAERRRQFRKLDKQLDALGL
;
A
#
# COMPACT_ATOMS: atom_id res chain seq x y z
N MET A 1 27.15 27.06 -50.42
CA MET A 1 26.51 25.90 -49.74
C MET A 1 26.25 26.29 -48.30
N ALA A 2 25.03 26.15 -47.81
CA ALA A 2 24.76 26.35 -46.39
C ALA A 2 25.28 25.13 -45.60
N ILE A 3 26.15 25.37 -44.62
CA ILE A 3 26.88 24.34 -43.85
C ILE A 3 26.08 23.90 -42.60
N PHE A 4 25.01 24.62 -42.24
CA PHE A 4 24.21 24.35 -41.05
C PHE A 4 22.78 23.90 -41.37
N PRO A 5 22.21 22.94 -40.60
CA PRO A 5 20.83 22.51 -40.76
C PRO A 5 19.88 23.69 -40.48
N ARG A 6 18.80 23.78 -41.25
CA ARG A 6 17.78 24.83 -41.06
C ARG A 6 17.18 24.70 -39.66
N PRO A 7 16.98 25.81 -38.92
CA PRO A 7 16.38 25.75 -37.59
C PRO A 7 15.00 25.12 -37.66
N VAL A 8 14.78 24.10 -36.82
CA VAL A 8 13.53 23.34 -36.78
C VAL A 8 12.43 24.27 -36.27
N ARG A 9 11.38 24.43 -37.08
CA ARG A 9 10.20 25.22 -36.68
C ARG A 9 9.31 24.34 -35.79
N PRO A 10 8.73 24.85 -34.69
CA PRO A 10 7.84 24.05 -33.82
C PRO A 10 6.69 23.36 -34.58
N ALA A 11 6.14 24.06 -35.58
CA ALA A 11 5.12 23.51 -36.47
C ALA A 11 5.61 22.30 -37.27
N ALA A 12 6.89 22.28 -37.69
CA ALA A 12 7.47 21.15 -38.40
C ALA A 12 7.67 19.95 -37.46
N ALA A 13 8.04 20.17 -36.20
CA ALA A 13 8.15 19.11 -35.20
C ALA A 13 6.78 18.48 -34.88
N TRP A 14 5.71 19.28 -34.81
CA TRP A 14 4.36 18.75 -34.61
C TRP A 14 3.86 17.95 -35.81
N ALA A 15 4.13 18.43 -37.03
CA ALA A 15 3.79 17.71 -38.25
C ALA A 15 4.52 16.37 -38.35
N ASP A 16 5.80 16.34 -37.97
CA ASP A 16 6.63 15.13 -37.93
C ASP A 16 6.11 14.13 -36.89
N LEU A 17 5.82 14.58 -35.66
CA LEU A 17 5.21 13.75 -34.63
C LEU A 17 3.88 13.15 -35.10
N ARG A 18 3.02 13.95 -35.75
CA ARG A 18 1.74 13.47 -36.26
C ARG A 18 1.93 12.43 -37.38
N ALA A 19 2.88 12.64 -38.28
CA ALA A 19 3.21 11.69 -39.34
C ALA A 19 3.73 10.37 -38.76
N PHE A 20 4.65 10.44 -37.81
CA PHE A 20 5.20 9.29 -37.10
C PHE A 20 4.13 8.48 -36.37
N LEU A 21 3.16 9.15 -35.73
CA LEU A 21 2.03 8.47 -35.07
C LEU A 21 1.05 7.84 -36.07
N ALA A 22 0.87 8.45 -37.24
CA ALA A 22 -0.02 7.93 -38.29
C ALA A 22 0.53 6.68 -39.01
N GLU A 23 1.85 6.52 -39.08
CA GLU A 23 2.51 5.36 -39.71
C GLU A 23 2.48 4.09 -38.82
N ARG A 24 2.11 4.22 -37.54
CA ARG A 24 2.11 3.13 -36.56
C ARG A 24 1.06 2.07 -36.87
N ARG A 25 1.40 0.81 -36.58
CA ARG A 25 0.47 -0.33 -36.75
C ARG A 25 -0.59 -0.33 -35.64
N PRO A 26 -1.83 -0.82 -35.89
CA PRO A 26 -2.91 -0.81 -34.91
C PRO A 26 -2.56 -1.43 -33.55
N HIS A 27 -1.80 -2.53 -33.54
CA HIS A 27 -1.39 -3.19 -32.29
C HIS A 27 -0.45 -2.35 -31.43
N GLN A 28 0.34 -1.44 -32.03
CA GLN A 28 1.25 -0.58 -31.26
C GLN A 28 0.49 0.41 -30.40
N TRP A 29 -0.70 0.85 -30.85
CA TRP A 29 -1.61 1.67 -30.06
C TRP A 29 -2.23 0.91 -28.89
N VAL A 30 -2.53 -0.38 -29.07
CA VAL A 30 -3.02 -1.24 -27.99
C VAL A 30 -1.97 -1.37 -26.90
N PHE A 31 -0.72 -1.68 -27.26
CA PHE A 31 0.38 -1.77 -26.30
C PHE A 31 0.71 -0.43 -25.64
N ALA A 32 0.70 0.67 -26.39
CA ALA A 32 0.91 2.00 -25.83
C ALA A 32 -0.18 2.35 -24.80
N THR A 33 -1.44 2.08 -25.14
CA THR A 33 -2.57 2.29 -24.21
C THR A 33 -2.45 1.41 -22.98
N LEU A 34 -2.09 0.14 -23.14
CA LEU A 34 -1.90 -0.79 -22.02
C LEU A 34 -0.78 -0.33 -21.10
N ALA A 35 0.35 0.12 -21.65
CA ALA A 35 1.48 0.62 -20.87
C ALA A 35 1.09 1.85 -20.04
N VAL A 36 0.46 2.85 -20.66
CA VAL A 36 -0.04 4.04 -19.96
C VAL A 36 -1.07 3.65 -18.90
N PHE A 37 -1.97 2.71 -19.23
CA PHE A 37 -3.00 2.24 -18.31
C PHE A 37 -2.40 1.59 -17.06
N VAL A 38 -1.51 0.62 -17.21
CA VAL A 38 -0.88 -0.09 -16.08
C VAL A 38 -0.08 0.88 -15.20
N THR A 39 0.70 1.78 -15.81
CA THR A 39 1.45 2.79 -15.06
C THR A 39 0.53 3.75 -14.33
N SER A 40 -0.54 4.22 -14.99
CA SER A 40 -1.52 5.12 -14.35
C SER A 40 -2.27 4.42 -13.22
N MET A 41 -2.59 3.13 -13.37
CA MET A 41 -3.26 2.35 -12.33
C MET A 41 -2.41 2.28 -11.06
N LEU A 42 -1.10 2.08 -11.19
CA LEU A 42 -0.17 2.11 -10.06
C LEU A 42 -0.14 3.48 -9.38
N LEU A 43 -0.01 4.56 -10.14
CA LEU A 43 0.02 5.92 -9.60
C LEU A 43 -1.30 6.27 -8.89
N VAL A 44 -2.43 5.91 -9.48
CA VAL A 44 -3.76 6.10 -8.88
C VAL A 44 -3.91 5.26 -7.62
N SER A 45 -3.41 4.02 -7.60
CA SER A 45 -3.44 3.18 -6.40
C SER A 45 -2.69 3.85 -5.24
N PHE A 46 -1.50 4.39 -5.48
CA PHE A 46 -0.75 5.12 -4.45
C PHE A 46 -1.45 6.43 -4.05
N TYR A 47 -2.01 7.16 -5.00
CA TYR A 47 -2.74 8.39 -4.72
C TYR A 47 -3.99 8.14 -3.87
N VAL A 48 -4.72 7.07 -4.15
CA VAL A 48 -5.89 6.66 -3.36
C VAL A 48 -5.44 6.19 -1.98
N ASP A 49 -4.41 5.36 -1.89
CA ASP A 49 -3.84 4.89 -0.62
C ASP A 49 -3.38 6.05 0.27
N SER A 50 -2.72 7.06 -0.33
CA SER A 50 -2.24 8.23 0.41
C SER A 50 -3.36 9.07 1.01
N HIS A 51 -4.53 9.14 0.37
CA HIS A 51 -5.68 9.89 0.89
C HIS A 51 -6.58 9.07 1.82
N ILE A 52 -6.42 7.74 1.86
CA ILE A 52 -7.16 6.88 2.79
C ILE A 52 -6.57 6.97 4.21
N ASP A 53 -5.26 7.16 4.31
CA ASP A 53 -4.53 7.34 5.57
C ASP A 53 -3.99 8.78 5.74
N ASP A 54 -4.83 9.79 5.45
CA ASP A 54 -4.64 11.19 5.90
C ASP A 54 -4.75 11.29 7.45
N LYS A 55 -4.18 10.33 8.19
CA LYS A 55 -4.03 10.43 9.63
C LYS A 55 -3.01 11.52 9.89
N PRO A 56 -3.34 12.54 10.70
CA PRO A 56 -2.34 13.50 11.14
C PRO A 56 -1.18 12.72 11.75
N TRP A 57 0.05 13.18 11.49
CA TRP A 57 1.24 12.55 12.06
C TRP A 57 1.05 12.34 13.56
N GLU A 58 0.91 11.08 13.98
CA GLU A 58 0.87 10.69 15.39
C GLU A 58 2.32 10.50 15.85
N ALA A 59 2.71 11.20 16.91
CA ALA A 59 4.00 10.96 17.53
C ALA A 59 4.06 9.48 17.95
N PRO A 60 5.17 8.76 17.72
CA PRO A 60 5.27 7.37 18.10
C PRO A 60 5.02 7.24 19.61
N ASP A 61 4.12 6.33 20.00
CA ASP A 61 3.90 6.00 21.41
C ASP A 61 5.20 5.43 21.98
N ILE A 62 5.93 6.24 22.75
CA ILE A 62 7.15 5.80 23.41
C ILE A 62 6.74 4.94 24.60
N VAL A 63 6.62 3.64 24.38
CA VAL A 63 6.37 2.66 25.44
C VAL A 63 7.66 2.49 26.25
N TYR A 64 7.79 3.27 27.32
CA TYR A 64 8.87 3.08 28.28
C TYR A 64 8.65 1.78 29.06
N VAL A 65 9.68 0.95 29.10
CA VAL A 65 9.68 -0.24 29.97
C VAL A 65 9.61 0.23 31.41
N LYS A 66 8.58 -0.20 32.14
CA LYS A 66 8.45 0.12 33.56
C LYS A 66 9.60 -0.55 34.33
N PRO A 67 10.47 0.21 35.03
CA PRO A 67 11.51 -0.39 35.86
C PRO A 67 10.86 -1.09 37.06
N TYR A 68 11.26 -2.33 37.33
CA TYR A 68 10.84 -3.07 38.52
C TYR A 68 11.89 -2.91 39.62
N ALA A 69 11.44 -2.77 40.87
CA ALA A 69 12.33 -2.75 42.03
C ALA A 69 13.12 -4.07 42.13
N ALA A 70 14.44 -3.98 42.28
CA ALA A 70 15.32 -5.15 42.36
C ALA A 70 15.05 -6.03 43.61
N ASN A 71 14.50 -5.42 44.66
CA ASN A 71 14.17 -6.05 45.93
C ASN A 71 12.69 -6.43 46.08
N ARG A 72 11.90 -6.44 44.99
CA ARG A 72 10.47 -6.80 45.05
C ARG A 72 10.25 -8.20 45.60
N THR A 73 9.25 -8.37 46.46
CA THR A 73 8.93 -9.68 47.04
C THR A 73 8.05 -10.51 46.11
N ARG A 74 8.05 -11.85 46.26
CA ARG A 74 7.21 -12.73 45.43
C ARG A 74 5.71 -12.46 45.64
N ALA A 75 5.30 -12.03 46.83
CA ALA A 75 3.93 -11.64 47.12
C ALA A 75 3.50 -10.40 46.31
N GLU A 76 4.37 -9.40 46.20
CA GLU A 76 4.12 -8.20 45.37
C GLU A 76 3.99 -8.55 43.89
N ILE A 77 4.82 -9.48 43.38
CA ILE A 77 4.74 -9.94 41.98
C ILE A 77 3.37 -10.56 41.69
N ILE A 78 2.90 -11.46 42.56
CA ILE A 78 1.63 -12.15 42.36
C ILE A 78 0.46 -11.17 42.45
N ALA A 79 0.51 -10.23 43.41
CA ALA A 79 -0.52 -9.20 43.55
C ALA A 79 -0.58 -8.27 42.33
N GLN A 80 0.58 -7.88 41.78
CA GLN A 80 0.68 -7.09 40.55
C GLN A 80 0.11 -7.87 39.35
N GLN A 81 0.53 -9.12 39.16
CA GLN A 81 0.04 -9.98 38.08
C GLN A 81 -1.48 -10.17 38.14
N ALA A 82 -2.05 -10.36 39.33
CA ALA A 82 -3.49 -10.50 39.48
C ALA A 82 -4.27 -9.24 39.04
N ARG A 83 -3.67 -8.05 39.19
CA ARG A 83 -4.26 -6.77 38.75
C ARG A 83 -4.13 -6.57 37.25
N ASP A 84 -3.00 -6.96 36.65
CA ASP A 84 -2.70 -6.70 35.24
C ASP A 84 -3.33 -7.77 34.31
N LEU A 85 -3.49 -9.01 34.79
CA LEU A 85 -4.00 -10.15 34.03
C LEU A 85 -5.37 -9.92 33.34
N PRO A 86 -6.38 -9.27 33.96
CA PRO A 86 -7.65 -9.00 33.30
C PRO A 86 -7.52 -8.10 32.06
N ALA A 87 -6.68 -7.06 32.14
CA ALA A 87 -6.45 -6.14 31.03
C ALA A 87 -5.74 -6.84 29.88
N GLU A 88 -4.67 -7.60 30.18
CA GLU A 88 -3.96 -8.40 29.16
C GLU A 88 -4.88 -9.42 28.47
N LYS A 89 -5.74 -10.10 29.23
CA LYS A 89 -6.68 -11.07 28.67
C LYS A 89 -7.70 -10.41 27.75
N ALA A 90 -8.21 -9.24 28.13
CA ALA A 90 -9.15 -8.49 27.30
C ALA A 90 -8.50 -8.02 25.99
N GLU A 91 -7.25 -7.56 26.04
CA GLU A 91 -6.51 -7.14 24.86
C GLU A 91 -6.20 -8.32 23.92
N LYS A 92 -5.72 -9.43 24.48
CA LYS A 92 -5.49 -10.69 23.73
C LYS A 92 -6.77 -11.17 23.05
N ALA A 93 -7.90 -11.15 23.75
CA ALA A 93 -9.19 -11.55 23.18
C ALA A 93 -9.62 -10.67 22.00
N LYS A 94 -9.38 -9.35 22.05
CA LYS A 94 -9.66 -8.43 20.93
C LYS A 94 -8.80 -8.77 19.71
N ILE A 95 -7.50 -8.99 19.92
CA ILE A 95 -6.55 -9.35 18.86
C ILE A 95 -6.95 -10.69 18.24
N GLU A 96 -7.26 -11.70 19.05
CA GLU A 96 -7.69 -13.01 18.58
C GLU A 96 -8.99 -12.95 17.78
N ALA A 97 -9.97 -12.15 18.22
CA ALA A 97 -11.22 -11.92 17.51
C ALA A 97 -10.98 -11.28 16.13
N PHE A 98 -10.20 -10.20 16.08
CA PHE A 98 -9.83 -9.53 14.83
C PHE A 98 -9.12 -10.48 13.86
N GLN A 99 -8.14 -11.25 14.36
CA GLN A 99 -7.45 -12.23 13.54
C GLN A 99 -8.38 -13.37 13.06
N ALA A 100 -9.32 -13.81 13.91
CA ALA A 100 -10.28 -14.84 13.54
C ALA A 100 -11.23 -14.36 12.43
N GLU A 101 -11.68 -13.11 12.48
CA GLU A 101 -12.48 -12.48 11.43
C GLU A 101 -11.71 -12.38 10.11
N ARG A 102 -10.47 -11.87 10.15
CA ARG A 102 -9.58 -11.82 8.98
C ARG A 102 -9.40 -13.21 8.35
N ARG A 103 -9.10 -14.23 9.18
CA ARG A 103 -8.99 -15.62 8.71
C ARG A 103 -10.30 -16.13 8.07
N ARG A 104 -11.47 -15.75 8.60
CA ARG A 104 -12.77 -16.11 7.99
C ARG A 104 -12.98 -15.44 6.64
N GLN A 105 -12.63 -14.16 6.51
CA GLN A 105 -12.71 -13.42 5.25
C GLN A 105 -11.80 -14.04 4.19
N PHE A 106 -10.54 -14.31 4.54
CA PHE A 106 -9.60 -14.95 3.62
C PHE A 106 -10.06 -16.35 3.20
N ARG A 107 -10.56 -17.18 4.13
CA ARG A 107 -11.13 -18.49 3.76
C ARG A 107 -12.33 -18.41 2.82
N LYS A 108 -13.12 -17.34 2.88
CA LYS A 108 -14.24 -17.14 1.93
C LYS A 108 -13.72 -16.78 0.55
N LEU A 109 -12.74 -15.87 0.48
CA LEU A 109 -12.08 -15.48 -0.77
C LEU A 109 -11.39 -16.68 -1.42
N ASP A 110 -10.64 -17.45 -0.66
CA ASP A 110 -9.94 -18.67 -1.09
C ASP A 110 -10.90 -19.63 -1.80
N LYS A 111 -12.05 -19.93 -1.16
CA LYS A 111 -13.10 -20.76 -1.77
C LYS A 111 -13.71 -20.17 -3.05
N GLN A 112 -13.78 -18.84 -3.15
CA GLN A 112 -14.29 -18.18 -4.35
C GLN A 112 -13.28 -18.27 -5.49
N LEU A 113 -11.98 -18.15 -5.19
CA LEU A 113 -10.90 -18.32 -6.16
C LEU A 113 -10.81 -19.77 -6.65
N ASP A 114 -10.84 -20.74 -5.72
CA ASP A 114 -10.91 -22.17 -6.04
C ASP A 114 -12.09 -22.49 -6.98
N ALA A 115 -13.27 -21.92 -6.70
CA ALA A 115 -14.45 -22.11 -7.53
C ALA A 115 -14.33 -21.50 -8.93
N LEU A 116 -13.47 -20.48 -9.09
CA LEU A 116 -13.13 -19.85 -10.37
C LEU A 116 -11.94 -20.55 -11.06
N GLY A 117 -11.33 -21.56 -10.42
CA GLY A 117 -10.16 -22.29 -10.92
C GLY A 117 -8.85 -21.49 -10.86
N LEU A 118 -8.77 -20.51 -9.96
CA LEU A 118 -7.61 -19.64 -9.71
C LEU A 118 -6.91 -19.98 -8.40
#